data_AF-A0A3R7EQV6-F1
#
_entry.id   AF-A0A3R7EQV6-F1
#
_cell.length_a   1.000
_cell.length_b   1.000
_cell.length_c   1.000
_cell.angle_alpha   90.00
_cell.angle_beta   90.00
_cell.angle_gamma   90.00
#
_symmetry.space_group_name_H-M   'P 1'
#
loop_
_entity.id
_entity.type
_entity.pdbx_description
1 polymer ?
#
loop_
_entity_poly.entity_id
_entity_poly.type
_entity_poly.pdbx_seq_one_letter_code
_entity_poly.pdbx_strand_id
1 'polypeptide(L)'
;MASLLSEFVLDNFINNYEKANETMWRKEDLDHRLQERQWRVDDLQREQEWRAHDIRTDRIHKKLSNEQRQADTRAEHLSAISEISAELSGFALVSIINVNLPDDIDLTLLWVYGVTSALTICCMVLSLLVCTFLMMAVTRYCAHDLEFVVKRLDDEDIDRIHPFERWWVSRCEVDWQLSYFLFRTGMKTIHKVVHCTEIHVLVVGVTLFLLELAIVSWVQYSHYHVASISITFVSFVGLLVWHSRIWSKWRYLMSRPEVDVIPNEKTPLMRKTYSRDKSALRVPKTNVD
;
A
#
# COMPACT_ATOMS: atom_id res chain seq x y z
N MET A 1 -63.00 -79.21 -17.05
CA MET A 1 -62.67 -78.09 -17.97
C MET A 1 -62.46 -76.76 -17.25
N ALA A 2 -63.22 -76.41 -16.21
CA ALA A 2 -63.03 -75.15 -15.47
C ALA A 2 -61.70 -75.03 -14.71
N SER A 3 -61.15 -76.13 -14.18
CA SER A 3 -59.87 -76.13 -13.43
C SER A 3 -58.62 -75.93 -14.30
N LEU A 4 -58.61 -76.50 -15.51
CA LEU A 4 -57.53 -76.32 -16.48
C LEU A 4 -57.48 -74.89 -17.04
N LEU A 5 -58.65 -74.26 -17.18
CA LEU A 5 -58.74 -72.84 -17.54
C LEU A 5 -58.22 -71.93 -16.42
N SER A 6 -58.47 -72.27 -15.15
CA SER A 6 -57.93 -71.48 -14.03
C SER A 6 -56.42 -71.60 -13.88
N GLU A 7 -55.83 -72.80 -14.08
CA GLU A 7 -54.38 -72.98 -14.07
C GLU A 7 -53.70 -72.22 -15.22
N PHE A 8 -54.25 -72.30 -16.44
CA PHE A 8 -53.68 -71.61 -17.59
C PHE A 8 -53.77 -70.07 -17.48
N VAL A 9 -54.83 -69.58 -16.86
CA VAL A 9 -54.99 -68.15 -16.58
C VAL A 9 -54.00 -67.72 -15.49
N LEU A 10 -53.82 -68.51 -14.44
CA LEU A 10 -52.88 -68.23 -13.36
C LEU A 10 -51.41 -68.23 -13.85
N ASP A 11 -51.01 -69.21 -14.66
CA ASP A 11 -49.67 -69.28 -15.26
C ASP A 11 -49.40 -68.11 -16.20
N ASN A 12 -50.39 -67.65 -16.97
CA ASN A 12 -50.24 -66.44 -17.78
C ASN A 12 -50.11 -65.18 -16.92
N PHE A 13 -50.84 -65.07 -15.81
CA PHE A 13 -50.70 -63.96 -14.88
C PHE A 13 -49.34 -63.96 -14.18
N ILE A 14 -48.85 -65.13 -13.75
CA ILE A 14 -47.53 -65.30 -13.13
C ILE A 14 -46.42 -64.96 -14.12
N ASN A 15 -46.46 -65.50 -15.35
CA ASN A 15 -45.47 -65.18 -16.39
C ASN A 15 -45.48 -63.70 -16.77
N ASN A 16 -46.65 -63.06 -16.84
CA ASN A 16 -46.74 -61.63 -17.11
C ASN A 16 -46.20 -60.79 -15.94
N TYR A 17 -46.43 -61.24 -14.70
CA TYR A 17 -45.90 -60.59 -13.51
C TYR A 17 -44.37 -60.71 -13.44
N GLU A 18 -43.81 -61.90 -13.65
CA GLU A 18 -42.36 -62.13 -13.71
C GLU A 18 -41.72 -61.29 -14.81
N LYS A 19 -42.31 -61.25 -16.00
CA LYS A 19 -41.82 -60.43 -17.11
C LYS A 19 -41.87 -58.94 -16.79
N ALA A 20 -42.95 -58.46 -16.16
CA ALA A 20 -43.04 -57.07 -15.70
C ALA A 20 -41.97 -56.76 -14.63
N ASN A 21 -41.74 -57.68 -13.70
CA ASN A 21 -40.77 -57.53 -12.63
C ASN A 21 -39.33 -57.52 -13.15
N GLU A 22 -38.98 -58.40 -14.11
CA GLU A 22 -37.68 -58.37 -14.79
C GLU A 22 -37.43 -57.04 -15.52
N THR A 23 -38.45 -56.50 -16.20
CA THR A 23 -38.32 -55.20 -16.86
C THR A 23 -38.17 -54.05 -15.87
N MET A 24 -38.82 -54.15 -14.70
CA MET A 24 -38.69 -53.19 -13.62
C MET A 24 -37.27 -53.22 -13.03
N TRP A 25 -36.74 -54.40 -12.70
CA TRP A 25 -35.37 -54.54 -12.18
C TRP A 25 -34.31 -54.07 -13.17
N ARG A 26 -34.49 -54.35 -14.47
CA ARG A 26 -33.59 -53.83 -15.50
C ARG A 26 -33.63 -52.31 -15.58
N LYS A 27 -34.81 -51.71 -15.47
CA LYS A 27 -34.96 -50.25 -15.48
C LYS A 27 -34.32 -49.63 -14.24
N GLU A 28 -34.54 -50.21 -13.08
CA GLU A 28 -33.95 -49.78 -11.81
C GLU A 28 -32.42 -49.89 -11.82
N ASP A 29 -31.84 -50.97 -12.38
CA ASP A 29 -30.39 -51.11 -12.53
C ASP A 29 -29.81 -50.06 -13.51
N LEU A 30 -30.52 -49.78 -14.60
CA LEU A 30 -30.13 -48.71 -15.54
C LEU A 30 -30.17 -47.33 -14.86
N ASP A 31 -31.23 -47.04 -14.11
CA ASP A 31 -31.39 -45.77 -13.39
C ASP A 31 -30.32 -45.62 -12.30
N HIS A 32 -30.02 -46.70 -11.55
CA HIS A 32 -28.95 -46.72 -10.56
C HIS A 32 -27.58 -46.39 -11.18
N ARG A 33 -27.22 -47.02 -12.31
CA ARG A 33 -25.95 -46.74 -13.01
C ARG A 33 -25.88 -45.31 -13.57
N LEU A 34 -27.01 -44.77 -14.01
CA LEU A 34 -27.09 -43.37 -14.44
C LEU A 34 -26.87 -42.41 -13.27
N GLN A 35 -27.45 -42.74 -12.10
CA GLN A 35 -27.29 -41.96 -10.88
C GLN A 35 -25.84 -41.99 -10.38
N GLU A 36 -25.18 -43.16 -10.38
CA GLU A 36 -23.75 -43.27 -10.06
C GLU A 36 -22.86 -42.47 -11.03
N ARG A 37 -23.22 -42.44 -12.31
CA ARG A 37 -22.51 -41.63 -13.31
C ARG A 37 -22.69 -40.15 -12.99
N GLN A 38 -23.90 -39.73 -12.63
CA GLN A 38 -24.19 -38.35 -12.25
C GLN A 38 -23.39 -37.94 -11.00
N TRP A 39 -23.39 -38.77 -9.95
CA TRP A 39 -22.62 -38.52 -8.74
C TRP A 39 -21.12 -38.36 -9.02
N ARG A 40 -20.56 -39.21 -9.88
CA ARG A 40 -19.15 -39.07 -10.28
C ARG A 40 -18.86 -37.75 -10.98
N VAL A 41 -19.76 -37.29 -11.85
CA VAL A 41 -19.59 -36.00 -12.53
C VAL A 41 -19.73 -34.84 -11.55
N ASP A 42 -20.71 -34.90 -10.66
CA ASP A 42 -20.95 -33.86 -9.65
C ASP A 42 -19.81 -33.76 -8.64
N ASP A 43 -19.24 -34.89 -8.22
CA ASP A 43 -18.08 -34.92 -7.32
C ASP A 43 -16.83 -34.31 -7.99
N LEU A 44 -16.59 -34.63 -9.26
CA LEU A 44 -15.50 -34.01 -10.04
C LEU A 44 -15.70 -32.50 -10.20
N GLN A 45 -16.93 -32.04 -10.45
CA GLN A 45 -17.23 -30.62 -10.56
C GLN A 45 -17.02 -29.90 -9.22
N ARG A 46 -17.51 -30.48 -8.12
CA ARG A 46 -17.33 -29.92 -6.78
C ARG A 46 -15.85 -29.85 -6.39
N GLU A 47 -15.08 -30.88 -6.72
CA GLU A 47 -13.64 -30.87 -6.47
C GLU A 47 -12.94 -29.77 -7.29
N GLN A 48 -13.30 -29.59 -8.56
CA GLN A 48 -12.75 -28.52 -9.39
C GLN A 48 -13.11 -27.13 -8.84
N GLU A 49 -14.35 -26.91 -8.41
CA GLU A 49 -14.81 -25.67 -7.80
C GLU A 49 -14.08 -25.38 -6.48
N TRP A 50 -13.90 -26.40 -5.64
CA TRP A 50 -13.13 -26.29 -4.40
C TRP A 50 -11.67 -25.94 -4.66
N ARG A 51 -11.01 -26.63 -5.61
CA ARG A 51 -9.63 -26.30 -5.95
C ARG A 51 -9.51 -24.89 -6.53
N ALA A 52 -10.43 -24.46 -7.38
CA ALA A 52 -10.43 -23.10 -7.92
C ALA A 52 -10.59 -22.05 -6.80
N HIS A 53 -11.49 -22.31 -5.86
CA HIS A 53 -11.72 -21.46 -4.69
C HIS A 53 -10.49 -21.39 -3.76
N ASP A 54 -9.84 -22.52 -3.50
CA ASP A 54 -8.64 -22.59 -2.65
C ASP A 54 -7.46 -21.86 -3.29
N ILE A 55 -7.23 -22.07 -4.60
CA ILE A 55 -6.20 -21.36 -5.36
C ILE A 55 -6.44 -19.85 -5.33
N ARG A 56 -7.70 -19.41 -5.41
CA ARG A 56 -8.04 -17.98 -5.32
C ARG A 56 -7.75 -17.43 -3.93
N THR A 57 -8.18 -18.13 -2.89
CA THR A 57 -7.97 -17.74 -1.48
C THR A 57 -6.49 -17.61 -1.16
N ASP A 58 -5.67 -18.60 -1.55
CA ASP A 58 -4.21 -18.57 -1.35
C ASP A 58 -3.54 -17.39 -2.09
N ARG A 59 -3.94 -17.13 -3.35
CA ARG A 59 -3.45 -15.96 -4.11
C ARG A 59 -3.80 -14.64 -3.42
N ILE A 60 -5.02 -14.48 -2.94
CA ILE A 60 -5.48 -13.29 -2.20
C ILE A 60 -4.65 -13.10 -0.92
N HIS A 61 -4.42 -14.16 -0.14
CA HIS A 61 -3.60 -14.09 1.07
C HIS A 61 -2.14 -13.73 0.79
N LYS A 62 -1.54 -14.32 -0.25
CA LYS A 62 -0.17 -13.96 -0.69
C LYS A 62 -0.08 -12.52 -1.15
N LYS A 63 -1.07 -12.04 -1.91
CA LYS A 63 -1.12 -10.63 -2.34
C LYS A 63 -1.27 -9.69 -1.15
N LEU A 64 -2.19 -9.98 -0.23
CA LEU A 64 -2.44 -9.18 0.96
C LEU A 64 -1.17 -9.05 1.82
N SER A 65 -0.49 -10.16 2.09
CA SER A 65 0.75 -10.16 2.88
C SER A 65 1.88 -9.39 2.19
N ASN A 66 1.97 -9.44 0.86
CA ASN A 66 2.96 -8.67 0.11
C ASN A 66 2.69 -7.16 0.18
N GLU A 67 1.45 -6.72 -0.02
CA GLU A 67 1.07 -5.30 0.08
C GLU A 67 1.24 -4.77 1.51
N GLN A 68 0.89 -5.58 2.52
CA GLN A 68 1.11 -5.24 3.92
C GLN A 68 2.59 -5.05 4.24
N ARG A 69 3.46 -5.93 3.75
CA ARG A 69 4.92 -5.80 3.94
C ARG A 69 5.47 -4.50 3.34
N GLN A 70 4.95 -4.07 2.19
CA GLN A 70 5.34 -2.79 1.61
C GLN A 70 4.91 -1.62 2.49
N ALA A 71 3.68 -1.65 2.99
CA ALA A 71 3.17 -0.64 3.91
C ALA A 71 3.96 -0.59 5.22
N ASP A 72 4.28 -1.75 5.80
CA ASP A 72 5.09 -1.86 7.02
C ASP A 72 6.50 -1.28 6.81
N THR A 73 7.13 -1.57 5.67
CA THR A 73 8.45 -1.00 5.31
C THR A 73 8.38 0.54 5.25
N ARG A 74 7.33 1.10 4.64
CA ARG A 74 7.13 2.56 4.59
C ARG A 74 6.84 3.15 5.96
N ALA A 75 6.06 2.46 6.79
CA ALA A 75 5.77 2.88 8.16
C ALA A 75 7.04 2.89 9.02
N GLU A 76 7.92 1.91 8.87
CA GLU A 76 9.23 1.88 9.55
C GLU A 76 10.11 3.08 9.16
N HIS A 77 10.15 3.42 7.86
CA HIS A 77 10.86 4.62 7.40
C HIS A 77 10.26 5.92 7.97
N LEU A 78 8.93 6.04 8.01
CA LEU A 78 8.25 7.18 8.61
C LEU A 78 8.56 7.29 10.11
N SER A 79 8.58 6.15 10.81
CA SER A 79 8.93 6.07 12.24
C SER A 79 10.32 6.60 12.49
N ALA A 80 11.32 6.05 11.79
CA ALA A 80 12.72 6.42 11.98
C ALA A 80 12.95 7.92 11.73
N ILE A 81 12.29 8.50 10.71
CA ILE A 81 12.40 9.94 10.44
C ILE A 81 11.74 10.77 11.53
N SER A 82 10.57 10.34 12.03
CA SER A 82 9.89 11.06 13.12
C SER A 82 10.70 11.05 14.42
N GLU A 83 11.38 9.94 14.72
CA GLU A 83 12.25 9.80 15.89
C GLU A 83 13.47 10.71 15.78
N ILE A 84 14.19 10.70 14.65
CA ILE A 84 15.33 11.60 14.40
C ILE A 84 14.89 13.07 14.47
N SER A 85 13.73 13.40 13.93
CA SER A 85 13.18 14.75 13.99
C SER A 85 12.85 15.18 15.42
N ALA A 86 12.35 14.26 16.26
CA ALA A 86 12.08 14.50 17.67
C ALA A 86 13.37 14.81 18.43
N GLU A 87 14.41 13.98 18.24
CA GLU A 87 15.71 14.15 18.88
C GLU A 87 16.37 15.47 18.48
N LEU A 88 16.40 15.79 17.18
CA LEU A 88 16.98 17.05 16.69
C LEU A 88 16.24 18.28 17.23
N SER A 89 14.90 18.24 17.25
CA SER A 89 14.10 19.31 17.86
C SER A 89 14.36 19.42 19.37
N GLY A 90 14.55 18.29 20.05
CA GLY A 90 14.88 18.25 21.48
C GLY A 90 16.25 18.87 21.76
N PHE A 91 17.27 18.53 20.97
CA PHE A 91 18.61 19.10 21.12
C PHE A 91 18.64 20.59 20.83
N ALA A 92 17.93 21.07 19.80
CA ALA A 92 17.78 22.50 19.52
C ALA A 92 17.14 23.23 20.73
N LEU A 93 16.04 22.69 21.28
CA LEU A 93 15.39 23.26 22.45
C LEU A 93 16.31 23.29 23.68
N VAL A 94 17.02 22.19 23.95
CA VAL A 94 17.98 22.09 25.06
C VAL A 94 19.14 23.06 24.88
N SER A 95 19.57 23.31 23.64
CA SER A 95 20.58 24.32 23.32
C SER A 95 20.08 25.73 23.68
N ILE A 96 18.84 26.08 23.33
CA ILE A 96 18.26 27.40 23.64
C ILE A 96 18.24 27.67 25.14
N ILE A 97 17.78 26.70 25.94
CA ILE A 97 17.59 26.92 27.39
C ILE A 97 18.91 26.94 28.18
N ASN A 98 19.97 26.30 27.67
CA ASN A 98 21.23 26.14 28.40
C ASN A 98 22.30 27.17 28.01
N VAL A 99 22.06 28.00 27.00
CA VAL A 99 22.98 29.08 26.64
C VAL A 99 22.93 30.15 27.73
N ASN A 100 24.07 30.34 28.39
CA ASN A 100 24.27 31.46 29.30
C ASN A 100 24.68 32.69 28.48
N LEU A 101 23.88 33.75 28.53
CA LEU A 101 24.14 34.98 27.79
C LEU A 101 25.08 35.88 28.61
N PRO A 102 26.29 36.21 28.13
CA PRO A 102 27.08 37.31 28.67
C PRO A 102 26.37 38.66 28.49
N ASP A 103 26.59 39.59 29.43
CA ASP A 103 25.89 40.88 29.49
C ASP A 103 26.24 41.84 28.31
N ASP A 104 27.36 41.63 27.63
CA ASP A 104 27.89 42.48 26.55
C ASP A 104 27.66 41.90 25.12
N ILE A 105 26.44 41.43 24.81
CA ILE A 105 26.11 40.84 23.49
C ILE A 105 25.51 41.87 22.53
N ASP A 106 25.92 41.80 21.26
CA ASP A 106 25.27 42.50 20.15
C ASP A 106 23.82 41.98 19.94
N LEU A 107 22.86 42.90 20.03
CA LEU A 107 21.43 42.65 19.85
C LEU A 107 21.12 41.97 18.51
N THR A 108 21.91 42.27 17.47
CA THR A 108 21.73 41.69 16.13
C THR A 108 22.01 40.19 16.13
N LEU A 109 23.07 39.77 16.82
CA LEU A 109 23.45 38.35 16.92
C LEU A 109 22.42 37.56 17.73
N LEU A 110 21.91 38.16 18.81
CA LEU A 110 20.87 37.56 19.64
C LEU A 110 19.56 37.37 18.86
N TRP A 111 19.16 38.35 18.05
CA TRP A 111 17.97 38.24 17.20
C TRP A 111 18.10 37.14 16.15
N VAL A 112 19.24 37.07 15.45
CA VAL A 112 19.50 36.02 14.45
C VAL A 112 19.47 34.65 15.11
N TYR A 113 20.12 34.49 16.26
CA TYR A 113 20.07 33.25 17.03
C TYR A 113 18.64 32.83 17.36
N GLY A 114 17.86 33.71 18.02
CA GLY A 114 16.50 33.40 18.42
C GLY A 114 15.57 33.05 17.24
N VAL A 115 15.68 33.77 16.12
CA VAL A 115 14.88 33.48 14.92
C VAL A 115 15.27 32.16 14.28
N THR A 116 16.58 31.88 14.15
CA THR A 116 17.05 30.63 13.55
C THR A 116 16.65 29.42 14.39
N SER A 117 16.82 29.47 15.72
CA SER A 117 16.44 28.38 16.62
C SER A 117 14.92 28.19 16.74
N ALA A 118 14.12 29.27 16.70
CA ALA A 118 12.67 29.13 16.65
C ALA A 118 12.22 28.44 15.35
N LEU A 119 12.82 28.82 14.21
CA LEU A 119 12.52 28.22 12.92
C LEU A 119 12.95 26.75 12.86
N THR A 120 14.10 26.38 13.42
CA THR A 120 14.58 24.98 13.45
C THR A 120 13.58 24.09 14.19
N ILE A 121 13.18 24.50 15.39
CA ILE A 121 12.21 23.76 16.21
C ILE A 121 10.87 23.67 15.50
N CYS A 122 10.32 24.79 14.99
CA CYS A 122 9.05 24.78 14.29
C CYS A 122 9.06 23.82 13.10
N CYS A 123 10.11 23.82 12.30
CA CYS A 123 10.18 22.99 11.10
C CYS A 123 10.39 21.51 11.43
N MET A 124 11.21 21.18 12.44
CA MET A 124 11.36 19.80 12.91
C MET A 124 10.06 19.27 13.52
N VAL A 125 9.40 20.04 14.39
CA VAL A 125 8.10 19.64 14.97
C VAL A 125 7.04 19.46 13.90
N LEU A 126 6.94 20.35 12.91
CA LEU A 126 6.00 20.19 11.80
C LEU A 126 6.28 18.92 10.98
N SER A 127 7.55 18.63 10.69
CA SER A 127 7.91 17.39 9.97
C SER A 127 7.55 16.13 10.77
N LEU A 128 7.77 16.15 12.09
CA LEU A 128 7.36 15.09 13.00
C LEU A 128 5.84 14.91 12.97
N LEU A 129 5.07 15.99 13.09
CA LEU A 129 3.60 15.94 13.05
C LEU A 129 3.07 15.37 11.73
N VAL A 130 3.63 15.79 10.60
CA VAL A 130 3.23 15.24 9.30
C VAL A 130 3.58 13.75 9.20
N CYS A 131 4.77 13.33 9.67
CA CYS A 131 5.14 11.91 9.71
C CYS A 131 4.21 11.07 10.60
N THR A 132 3.79 11.58 11.76
CA THR A 132 2.87 10.86 12.65
C THR A 132 1.46 10.78 12.07
N PHE A 133 0.96 11.84 11.43
CA PHE A 133 -0.32 11.78 10.70
C PHE A 133 -0.27 10.81 9.52
N LEU A 134 0.83 10.77 8.77
CA LEU A 134 1.03 9.80 7.69
C LEU A 134 1.07 8.36 8.22
N MET A 135 1.79 8.11 9.31
CA MET A 135 1.82 6.80 9.94
C MET A 135 0.42 6.37 10.43
N MET A 136 -0.36 7.29 11.01
CA MET A 136 -1.74 7.03 11.41
C MET A 136 -2.64 6.71 10.20
N ALA A 137 -2.44 7.41 9.08
CA ALA A 137 -3.18 7.15 7.85
C ALA A 137 -2.85 5.77 7.25
N VAL A 138 -1.57 5.41 7.19
CA VAL A 138 -1.09 4.10 6.69
C VAL A 138 -1.60 2.95 7.55
N THR A 139 -1.48 3.06 8.87
CA THR A 139 -1.96 2.02 9.80
C THR A 139 -3.47 1.82 9.69
N ARG A 140 -4.25 2.91 9.58
CA ARG A 140 -5.70 2.82 9.35
C ARG A 140 -6.03 2.16 8.01
N TYR A 141 -5.33 2.51 6.94
CA TYR A 141 -5.55 1.92 5.62
C TYR A 141 -5.28 0.42 5.62
N CYS A 142 -4.17 -0.01 6.23
CA CYS A 142 -3.81 -1.42 6.35
C CYS A 142 -4.81 -2.20 7.19
N ALA A 143 -5.33 -1.59 8.26
CA ALA A 143 -6.26 -2.26 9.18
C ALA A 143 -7.67 -2.45 8.61
N HIS A 144 -8.15 -1.55 7.74
CA HIS A 144 -9.57 -1.55 7.34
C HIS A 144 -9.80 -1.63 5.83
N ASP A 145 -9.05 -0.87 5.05
CA ASP A 145 -9.35 -0.68 3.64
C ASP A 145 -8.62 -1.70 2.76
N LEU A 146 -7.41 -2.13 3.15
CA LEU A 146 -6.55 -3.00 2.35
C LEU A 146 -7.20 -4.37 2.08
N GLU A 147 -7.69 -5.03 3.13
CA GLU A 147 -8.31 -6.35 2.99
C GLU A 147 -9.57 -6.30 2.11
N PHE A 148 -10.39 -5.26 2.28
CA PHE A 148 -11.61 -5.07 1.49
C PHE A 148 -11.29 -4.84 0.01
N VAL A 149 -10.30 -4.01 -0.29
CA VAL A 149 -9.89 -3.71 -1.68
C VAL A 149 -9.31 -4.95 -2.35
N VAL A 150 -8.42 -5.70 -1.67
CA VAL A 150 -7.80 -6.91 -2.21
C VAL A 150 -8.83 -8.02 -2.47
N LYS A 151 -9.81 -8.20 -1.57
CA LYS A 151 -10.89 -9.18 -1.76
C LYS A 151 -11.82 -8.88 -2.94
N ARG A 152 -11.92 -7.61 -3.36
CA ARG A 152 -12.78 -7.17 -4.46
C ARG A 152 -12.08 -7.20 -5.83
N LEU A 153 -10.77 -7.43 -5.86
CA LEU A 153 -10.02 -7.54 -7.12
C LEU A 153 -10.48 -8.78 -7.92
N ASP A 154 -10.53 -8.61 -9.24
CA ASP A 154 -10.77 -9.71 -10.16
C ASP A 154 -9.51 -10.56 -10.32
N ASP A 155 -9.67 -11.83 -10.68
CA ASP A 155 -8.58 -12.81 -10.69
C ASP A 155 -7.46 -12.45 -11.69
N GLU A 156 -7.76 -11.70 -12.75
CA GLU A 156 -6.78 -11.21 -13.73
C GLU A 156 -5.97 -10.00 -13.23
N ASP A 157 -6.53 -9.26 -12.28
CA ASP A 157 -5.97 -7.99 -11.78
C ASP A 157 -5.13 -8.16 -10.51
N ILE A 158 -5.24 -9.31 -9.83
CA ILE A 158 -4.50 -9.63 -8.58
C ILE A 158 -3.00 -9.38 -8.72
N ASP A 159 -2.41 -9.79 -9.85
CA ASP A 159 -0.96 -9.69 -10.07
C ASP A 159 -0.53 -8.32 -10.62
N ARG A 160 -1.43 -7.59 -11.28
CA ARG A 160 -1.11 -6.33 -11.97
C ARG A 160 -1.29 -5.08 -11.12
N ILE A 161 -2.27 -5.07 -10.24
CA ILE A 161 -2.66 -3.87 -9.49
C ILE A 161 -2.02 -3.89 -8.10
N HIS A 162 -1.35 -2.79 -7.74
CA HIS A 162 -0.84 -2.53 -6.39
C HIS A 162 -1.74 -1.50 -5.70
N PRO A 163 -2.74 -1.93 -4.92
CA PRO A 163 -3.71 -1.02 -4.32
C PRO A 163 -3.07 -0.05 -3.32
N PHE A 164 -2.05 -0.51 -2.57
CA PHE A 164 -1.34 0.34 -1.62
C PHE A 164 -0.60 1.49 -2.32
N GLU A 165 0.17 1.18 -3.37
CA GLU A 165 0.94 2.19 -4.10
C GLU A 165 0.04 3.25 -4.75
N ARG A 166 -1.09 2.84 -5.33
CA ARG A 166 -2.06 3.79 -5.91
C ARG A 166 -2.66 4.72 -4.86
N TRP A 167 -3.06 4.16 -3.71
CA TRP A 167 -3.58 4.94 -2.60
C TRP A 167 -2.52 5.92 -2.08
N TRP A 168 -1.29 5.44 -1.87
CA TRP A 168 -0.15 6.22 -1.40
C TRP A 168 0.14 7.40 -2.33
N VAL A 169 0.29 7.17 -3.63
CA VAL A 169 0.58 8.22 -4.62
C VAL A 169 -0.55 9.26 -4.67
N SER A 170 -1.80 8.84 -4.52
CA SER A 170 -2.95 9.75 -4.59
C SER A 170 -3.13 10.66 -3.38
N ARG A 171 -2.78 10.19 -2.17
CA ARG A 171 -3.07 10.91 -0.91
C ARG A 171 -1.85 11.26 -0.10
N CYS A 172 -0.90 10.34 0.03
CA CYS A 172 0.21 10.47 0.97
C CYS A 172 1.47 11.05 0.32
N GLU A 173 1.66 10.88 -0.98
CA GLU A 173 2.91 11.27 -1.65
C GLU A 173 3.18 12.78 -1.58
N VAL A 174 2.15 13.61 -1.65
CA VAL A 174 2.31 15.07 -1.55
C VAL A 174 2.73 15.49 -0.14
N ASP A 175 2.06 14.96 0.88
CA ASP A 175 2.35 15.27 2.29
C ASP A 175 3.69 14.67 2.74
N TRP A 176 4.04 13.48 2.23
CA TRP A 176 5.35 12.86 2.43
C TRP A 176 6.45 13.70 1.80
N GLN A 177 6.27 14.15 0.54
CA GLN A 177 7.23 15.04 -0.12
C GLN A 177 7.38 16.35 0.66
N LEU A 178 6.30 16.90 1.21
CA LEU A 178 6.33 18.10 2.07
C LEU A 178 7.12 17.85 3.36
N SER A 179 6.82 16.76 4.10
CA SER A 179 7.53 16.43 5.34
C SER A 179 9.01 16.19 5.10
N TYR A 180 9.32 15.41 4.08
CA TYR A 180 10.69 15.13 3.67
C TYR A 180 11.41 16.38 3.16
N PHE A 181 10.71 17.29 2.48
CA PHE A 181 11.23 18.59 2.08
C PHE A 181 11.57 19.46 3.29
N LEU A 182 10.66 19.55 4.27
CA LEU A 182 10.88 20.25 5.54
C LEU A 182 12.07 19.67 6.31
N PHE A 183 12.24 18.35 6.28
CA PHE A 183 13.33 17.65 6.95
C PHE A 183 14.69 17.83 6.24
N ARG A 184 14.75 17.74 4.91
CA ARG A 184 16.01 17.40 4.21
C ARG A 184 16.77 18.56 3.57
N THR A 185 16.16 19.46 2.78
CA THR A 185 16.91 20.58 2.15
C THR A 185 16.05 21.58 1.39
N GLY A 186 16.60 22.80 1.32
CA GLY A 186 16.18 23.94 0.53
C GLY A 186 16.30 23.88 -0.99
N MET A 187 15.45 24.71 -1.62
CA MET A 187 15.54 25.28 -2.98
C MET A 187 15.73 24.29 -4.15
N LYS A 188 14.62 23.92 -4.82
CA LYS A 188 14.52 24.02 -6.30
C LYS A 188 13.12 23.83 -6.93
N THR A 189 12.02 24.07 -6.21
CA THR A 189 10.68 24.04 -6.84
C THR A 189 9.73 25.11 -6.32
N ILE A 190 10.23 26.34 -6.15
CA ILE A 190 9.39 27.55 -6.17
C ILE A 190 9.99 28.47 -7.23
N HIS A 191 9.89 28.07 -8.50
CA HIS A 191 10.12 29.01 -9.61
C HIS A 191 8.84 29.79 -9.95
N LYS A 192 7.72 29.63 -9.20
CA LYS A 192 6.46 30.32 -9.54
C LYS A 192 5.60 30.90 -8.41
N VAL A 193 5.93 30.72 -7.12
CA VAL A 193 5.02 31.19 -6.03
C VAL A 193 5.62 32.20 -5.07
N VAL A 194 6.89 32.59 -5.20
CA VAL A 194 7.44 33.68 -4.36
C VAL A 194 8.31 34.60 -5.21
N HIS A 195 7.65 35.37 -6.07
CA HIS A 195 8.17 36.65 -6.54
C HIS A 195 7.67 37.72 -5.57
N CYS A 196 8.32 37.86 -4.41
CA CYS A 196 8.39 39.12 -3.68
C CYS A 196 9.40 38.99 -2.53
N THR A 197 10.45 39.80 -2.62
CA THR A 197 11.41 40.20 -1.56
C THR A 197 12.42 39.18 -1.03
N GLU A 198 13.55 39.05 -1.75
CA GLU A 198 14.96 39.14 -1.28
C GLU A 198 15.31 38.67 0.15
N ILE A 199 14.94 37.44 0.53
CA ILE A 199 15.66 36.64 1.55
C ILE A 199 15.73 35.20 1.05
N HIS A 200 16.87 34.80 0.49
CA HIS A 200 17.19 33.43 0.07
C HIS A 200 17.46 32.53 1.29
N VAL A 201 16.51 32.41 2.22
CA VAL A 201 16.59 31.51 3.39
C VAL A 201 15.42 30.55 3.36
N LEU A 202 15.57 29.50 2.57
CA LEU A 202 14.74 28.31 2.67
C LEU A 202 15.71 27.14 2.58
N VAL A 203 16.39 26.87 3.69
CA VAL A 203 17.40 25.81 3.89
C VAL A 203 17.09 25.20 5.26
N VAL A 204 15.97 24.47 5.40
CA VAL A 204 15.12 24.61 6.60
C VAL A 204 15.25 23.53 7.70
N GLY A 205 15.90 22.39 7.48
CA GLY A 205 15.98 21.35 8.52
C GLY A 205 17.37 21.21 9.14
N VAL A 206 18.04 20.12 8.75
CA VAL A 206 19.38 19.74 9.21
C VAL A 206 20.42 20.84 9.02
N THR A 207 20.26 21.63 7.97
CA THR A 207 21.13 22.77 7.66
C THR A 207 20.93 23.95 8.59
N LEU A 208 19.69 24.22 9.05
CA LEU A 208 19.48 25.23 10.08
C LEU A 208 20.02 24.73 11.41
N PHE A 209 19.91 23.44 11.72
CA PHE A 209 20.48 22.89 12.96
C PHE A 209 22.01 23.05 13.01
N LEU A 210 22.72 22.77 11.91
CA LEU A 210 24.17 22.99 11.83
C LEU A 210 24.55 24.49 11.87
N LEU A 211 23.70 25.35 11.29
CA LEU A 211 23.86 26.79 11.37
C LEU A 211 23.61 27.32 12.78
N GLU A 212 22.60 26.79 13.47
CA GLU A 212 22.28 27.07 14.86
C GLU A 212 23.48 26.73 15.75
N LEU A 213 24.08 25.54 15.61
CA LEU A 213 25.29 25.18 16.34
C LEU A 213 26.47 26.14 16.06
N ALA A 214 26.59 26.62 14.82
CA ALA A 214 27.60 27.61 14.47
C ALA A 214 27.33 28.95 15.17
N ILE A 215 26.08 29.44 15.16
CA ILE A 215 25.67 30.71 15.81
C ILE A 215 25.81 30.60 17.33
N VAL A 216 25.36 29.50 17.94
CA VAL A 216 25.50 29.22 19.38
C VAL A 216 26.95 29.33 19.83
N SER A 217 27.89 28.85 19.01
CA SER A 217 29.32 28.93 19.34
C SER A 217 29.84 30.38 19.42
N TRP A 218 29.23 31.32 18.69
CA TRP A 218 29.57 32.75 18.77
C TRP A 218 28.92 33.41 19.98
N VAL A 219 27.69 33.02 20.32
CA VAL A 219 26.97 33.53 21.49
C VAL A 219 27.64 33.08 22.79
N GLN A 220 28.01 31.79 22.90
CA GLN A 220 28.56 31.21 24.12
C GLN A 220 30.05 31.51 24.33
N TYR A 221 30.86 31.52 23.25
CA TYR A 221 32.31 31.74 23.35
C TYR A 221 32.74 33.13 22.88
N SER A 222 31.93 34.16 23.17
CA SER A 222 32.21 35.56 22.78
C SER A 222 33.66 36.00 23.12
N HIS A 223 34.18 35.60 24.29
CA HIS A 223 35.55 35.93 24.70
C HIS A 223 36.65 35.04 24.09
N TYR A 224 36.33 33.83 23.63
CA TYR A 224 37.31 32.86 23.11
C TYR A 224 37.07 32.60 21.63
N HIS A 225 37.42 33.58 20.79
CA HIS A 225 37.20 33.54 19.33
C HIS A 225 37.78 32.29 18.64
N VAL A 226 38.90 31.75 19.13
CA VAL A 226 39.52 30.53 18.58
C VAL A 226 38.58 29.33 18.69
N ALA A 227 37.85 29.20 19.80
CA ALA A 227 36.88 28.12 20.01
C ALA A 227 35.70 28.25 19.04
N SER A 228 35.11 29.45 18.90
CA SER A 228 34.01 29.71 17.96
C SER A 228 34.41 29.45 16.50
N ILE A 229 35.60 29.88 16.09
CA ILE A 229 36.11 29.63 14.73
C ILE A 229 36.28 28.13 14.47
N SER A 230 36.76 27.36 15.45
CA SER A 230 36.92 25.91 15.30
C SER A 230 35.58 25.19 15.14
N ILE A 231 34.57 25.55 15.96
CA ILE A 231 33.24 24.92 15.91
C ILE A 231 32.53 25.28 14.61
N THR A 232 32.58 26.54 14.19
CA THR A 232 31.99 26.97 12.92
C THR A 232 32.66 26.32 11.71
N PHE A 233 33.98 26.13 11.74
CA PHE A 233 34.69 25.39 10.70
C PHE A 233 34.23 23.92 10.62
N VAL A 234 34.07 23.25 11.77
CA VAL A 234 33.56 21.87 11.82
C VAL A 234 32.13 21.79 11.31
N SER A 235 31.24 22.71 11.71
CA SER A 235 29.87 22.79 11.19
C SER A 235 29.85 23.04 9.67
N PHE A 236 30.74 23.88 9.16
CA PHE A 236 30.87 24.14 7.72
C PHE A 236 31.35 22.92 6.93
N VAL A 237 32.35 22.19 7.43
CA VAL A 237 32.78 20.92 6.83
C VAL A 237 31.63 19.90 6.84
N GLY A 238 30.87 19.82 7.95
CA GLY A 238 29.66 19.00 8.04
C GLY A 238 28.63 19.34 6.98
N LEU A 239 28.36 20.63 6.75
CA LEU A 239 27.47 21.12 5.70
C LEU A 239 27.99 20.76 4.29
N LEU A 240 29.28 20.89 4.03
CA LEU A 240 29.88 20.54 2.74
C LEU A 240 29.82 19.05 2.47
N VAL A 241 30.07 18.21 3.48
CA VAL A 241 29.95 16.75 3.36
C VAL A 241 28.49 16.36 3.11
N TRP A 242 27.55 16.97 3.84
CA TRP A 242 26.12 16.77 3.63
C TRP A 242 25.71 17.13 2.19
N HIS A 243 26.07 18.33 1.75
CA HIS A 243 25.72 18.82 0.42
C HIS A 243 26.40 18.02 -0.70
N SER A 244 27.66 17.61 -0.55
CA SER A 244 28.38 16.89 -1.62
C SER A 244 27.99 15.42 -1.73
N ARG A 245 27.83 14.71 -0.60
CA ARG A 245 27.62 13.25 -0.58
C ARG A 245 26.17 12.83 -0.59
N ILE A 246 25.32 13.56 0.14
CA ILE A 246 23.92 13.19 0.31
C ILE A 246 23.13 13.77 -0.86
N TRP A 247 23.21 15.07 -1.12
CA TRP A 247 22.43 15.68 -2.21
C TRP A 247 22.67 15.05 -3.60
N SER A 248 23.91 14.66 -3.91
CA SER A 248 24.24 14.04 -5.20
C SER A 248 23.63 12.66 -5.40
N LYS A 249 23.57 11.84 -4.34
CA LYS A 249 23.06 10.47 -4.40
C LYS A 249 21.53 10.40 -4.39
N TRP A 250 20.89 11.28 -3.64
CA TRP A 250 19.44 11.20 -3.42
C TRP A 250 18.60 11.91 -4.50
N ARG A 251 19.22 12.70 -5.38
CA ARG A 251 18.52 13.38 -6.49
C ARG A 251 17.79 12.40 -7.42
N TYR A 252 18.38 11.24 -7.72
CA TYR A 252 17.80 10.26 -8.66
C TYR A 252 16.60 9.51 -8.07
N LEU A 253 16.62 9.25 -6.76
CA LEU A 253 15.54 8.56 -6.04
C LEU A 253 14.28 9.42 -5.86
N MET A 254 14.37 10.73 -6.14
CA MET A 254 13.28 11.69 -5.98
C MET A 254 12.49 11.95 -7.26
N SER A 255 12.93 11.42 -8.41
CA SER A 255 12.13 11.48 -9.63
C SER A 255 10.86 10.66 -9.39
N ARG A 256 9.71 11.34 -9.41
CA ARG A 256 8.40 10.68 -9.34
C ARG A 256 8.39 9.57 -10.38
N PRO A 257 8.02 8.31 -10.02
CA PRO A 257 7.66 7.36 -11.05
C PRO A 257 6.51 7.99 -11.83
N GLU A 258 6.68 8.15 -13.15
CA GLU A 258 5.55 8.49 -14.00
C GLU A 258 4.55 7.37 -13.83
N VAL A 259 3.45 7.66 -13.15
CA VAL A 259 2.28 6.79 -13.16
C VAL A 259 1.84 6.79 -14.62
N ASP A 260 2.14 5.71 -15.33
CA ASP A 260 1.57 5.45 -16.65
C ASP A 260 0.07 5.73 -16.54
N VAL A 261 -0.38 6.73 -17.30
CA VAL A 261 -1.75 7.23 -17.29
C VAL A 261 -2.66 6.04 -17.59
N ILE A 262 -3.28 5.50 -16.54
CA ILE A 262 -4.37 4.54 -16.68
C ILE A 262 -5.47 5.29 -17.45
N PRO A 263 -6.03 4.72 -18.54
CA PRO A 263 -7.06 5.39 -19.33
C PRO A 263 -8.23 5.79 -18.41
N ASN A 264 -8.43 7.10 -18.36
CA ASN A 264 -9.49 7.85 -17.70
C ASN A 264 -10.78 7.06 -17.37
N GLU A 265 -11.11 7.00 -16.08
CA GLU A 265 -12.39 6.57 -15.49
C GLU A 265 -13.54 7.58 -15.77
N LYS A 266 -13.61 8.12 -17.01
CA LYS A 266 -14.70 8.97 -17.49
C LYS A 266 -15.20 8.58 -18.87
N THR A 267 -14.96 7.34 -19.29
CA THR A 267 -15.72 6.76 -20.41
C THR A 267 -16.97 6.12 -19.83
N PRO A 268 -18.19 6.60 -20.14
CA PRO A 268 -19.40 5.87 -19.78
C PRO A 268 -19.32 4.53 -20.48
N LEU A 269 -19.09 3.46 -19.72
CA LEU A 269 -19.05 2.10 -20.25
C LEU A 269 -20.42 1.82 -20.86
N MET A 270 -20.45 1.93 -22.20
CA MET A 270 -21.47 1.31 -23.02
C MET A 270 -21.65 -0.11 -22.52
N ARG A 271 -22.87 -0.38 -22.06
CA ARG A 271 -23.45 -1.70 -21.88
C ARG A 271 -23.18 -2.51 -23.16
N LYS A 272 -22.06 -3.23 -23.22
CA LYS A 272 -21.91 -4.39 -24.09
C LYS A 272 -22.67 -5.51 -23.41
N THR A 273 -23.95 -5.62 -23.76
CA THR A 273 -24.71 -6.86 -23.64
C THR A 273 -23.91 -7.95 -24.36
N TYR A 274 -23.12 -8.70 -23.60
CA TYR A 274 -22.58 -9.97 -24.06
C TYR A 274 -23.73 -10.98 -24.00
N SER A 275 -24.49 -11.04 -25.09
CA SER A 275 -25.40 -12.15 -25.36
C SER A 275 -24.55 -13.41 -25.47
N ARG A 276 -24.47 -14.15 -24.36
CA ARG A 276 -23.85 -15.48 -24.32
C ARG A 276 -24.75 -16.41 -25.11
N ASP A 277 -24.42 -16.57 -26.37
CA ASP A 277 -25.00 -17.50 -27.32
C ASP A 277 -24.87 -18.94 -26.76
N LYS A 278 -25.94 -19.45 -26.15
CA LYS A 278 -26.07 -20.85 -25.73
C LYS A 278 -26.46 -21.69 -26.95
N SER A 279 -25.56 -21.79 -27.92
CA SER A 279 -25.82 -22.53 -29.18
C SER A 279 -24.69 -23.46 -29.61
N ALA A 280 -23.70 -23.73 -28.76
CA ALA A 280 -22.55 -24.57 -29.13
C ALA A 280 -22.14 -25.55 -28.03
N LEU A 281 -23.03 -26.48 -27.68
CA LEU A 281 -22.68 -27.78 -27.11
C LEU A 281 -23.87 -28.72 -27.28
N ARG A 282 -24.20 -29.02 -28.54
CA ARG A 282 -25.14 -30.08 -28.90
C ARG A 282 -24.33 -31.37 -28.97
N VAL A 283 -24.37 -32.16 -27.91
CA VAL A 283 -23.85 -33.54 -27.89
C VAL A 283 -24.58 -34.33 -28.98
N PRO A 284 -23.89 -35.10 -29.84
CA PRO A 284 -24.55 -35.94 -30.83
C PRO A 284 -25.29 -37.09 -30.12
N LYS A 285 -26.60 -37.18 -30.33
CA LYS A 285 -27.38 -38.38 -29.99
C LYS A 285 -26.91 -39.50 -30.91
N THR A 286 -26.25 -40.49 -30.34
CA THR A 286 -26.07 -41.80 -30.98
C THR A 286 -27.44 -42.49 -31.00
N ASN A 287 -28.04 -42.58 -32.19
CA ASN A 287 -29.12 -43.52 -32.44
C ASN A 287 -28.52 -44.93 -32.39
N VAL A 288 -29.02 -45.75 -31.49
CA VAL A 288 -28.91 -47.20 -31.58
C VAL A 288 -30.34 -47.69 -31.58
N ASP A 289 -30.76 -48.16 -32.76
CA ASP A 289 -31.88 -49.08 -32.95
C ASP A 289 -31.53 -50.46 -32.35
#